data_AF-A0A4Y7TER3-F1
#
_entry.id   AF-A0A4Y7TER3-F1
#
_cell.length_a   1.000
_cell.length_b   1.000
_cell.length_c   1.000
_cell.angle_alpha   90.00
_cell.angle_beta   90.00
_cell.angle_gamma   90.00
#
_symmetry.space_group_name_H-M   'P 1'
#
loop_
_entity.id
_entity.type
_entity.pdbx_description
1 polymer ?
#
loop_
_entity_poly.entity_id
_entity_poly.type
_entity_poly.pdbx_seq_one_letter_code
_entity_poly.pdbx_strand_id
1 'polypeptide(L)'
;MGSSTPESVIDTAMSTLRAFNRSPVPNELSQWICDAVDVSNPEKRGQVWLNTWSRWKSLAPFFVSHGLYLYDYTSDVDRGASPPGVPKARHSTSEQPPWARRAYNQEEDLDFDCLETVRIWPARDADGHEVIIRLVSGPNPSEELKIFLRLNTPDARKDPRNHTLPVLKYLTFNKLIFVVLPRWDTVAHSPWVTSNTGLEFLHEKRIAHRDIHPSNTVMNVLATPGEELNELRASGSVHYAFIDFDSSIAFPENADLSTLRVQRLMRNPVLYMGLKPGLCDPFKDDVLCLTATTQTMVRVIENVVPEVGLFFDKILHCTYDDVPSALQALQSFRRWRAGVTHDQQREPPGGSFWKGRTRK
;
A
#
# COMPACT_ATOMS: atom_id res chain seq x y z
N MET A 1 -39.92 25.11 -12.12
CA MET A 1 -38.49 24.84 -12.34
C MET A 1 -37.77 26.17 -12.19
N GLY A 2 -37.18 26.44 -11.02
CA GLY A 2 -36.49 27.70 -10.77
C GLY A 2 -35.10 27.67 -11.39
N SER A 3 -34.85 28.50 -12.40
CA SER A 3 -33.53 28.70 -12.98
C SER A 3 -32.66 29.46 -11.98
N SER A 4 -31.66 28.79 -11.40
CA SER A 4 -30.59 29.46 -10.66
C SER A 4 -29.88 30.45 -11.59
N THR A 5 -29.83 31.72 -11.19
CA THR A 5 -29.15 32.76 -11.96
C THR A 5 -27.62 32.55 -11.91
N PRO A 6 -26.87 32.90 -12.96
CA PRO A 6 -25.42 32.76 -12.99
C PRO A 6 -24.69 33.45 -11.82
N GLU A 7 -25.26 34.54 -11.30
CA GLU A 7 -24.75 35.25 -10.12
C GLU A 7 -24.81 34.41 -8.84
N SER A 8 -25.83 33.57 -8.66
CA SER A 8 -25.94 32.71 -7.47
C SER A 8 -24.87 31.60 -7.46
N VAL A 9 -24.43 31.15 -8.63
CA VAL A 9 -23.37 30.16 -8.79
C VAL A 9 -22.00 30.78 -8.49
N ILE A 10 -21.78 32.01 -8.95
CA ILE A 10 -20.53 32.76 -8.68
C ILE A 10 -20.43 33.14 -7.20
N ASP A 11 -21.51 33.59 -6.57
CA ASP A 11 -21.52 33.93 -5.15
C ASP A 11 -21.33 32.69 -4.26
N THR A 12 -21.89 31.53 -4.66
CA THR A 12 -21.64 30.26 -3.98
C THR A 12 -20.17 29.86 -4.12
N ALA A 13 -19.60 29.92 -5.33
CA ALA A 13 -18.18 29.63 -5.57
C ALA A 13 -17.24 30.56 -4.80
N MET A 14 -17.56 31.86 -4.73
CA MET A 14 -16.76 32.87 -4.04
C MET A 14 -16.89 32.78 -2.51
N SER A 15 -18.07 32.44 -1.99
CA SER A 15 -18.28 32.13 -0.56
C SER A 15 -17.50 30.88 -0.15
N THR A 16 -17.55 29.84 -0.97
CA THR A 16 -16.73 28.63 -0.81
C THR A 16 -15.23 28.96 -0.82
N LEU A 17 -14.75 29.77 -1.77
CA LEU A 17 -13.36 30.26 -1.82
C LEU A 17 -12.94 31.06 -0.57
N ARG A 18 -13.82 31.93 -0.04
CA ARG A 18 -13.53 32.71 1.18
C ARG A 18 -13.50 31.85 2.44
N ALA A 19 -14.39 30.85 2.54
CA ALA A 19 -14.33 29.85 3.61
C ALA A 19 -13.04 29.02 3.54
N PHE A 20 -12.56 28.71 2.32
CA PHE A 20 -11.28 28.01 2.11
C PHE A 20 -10.03 28.81 2.51
N ASN A 21 -10.03 30.14 2.39
CA ASN A 21 -8.89 30.97 2.82
C ASN A 21 -8.73 31.10 4.34
N ARG A 22 -9.68 30.60 5.13
CA ARG A 22 -9.57 30.42 6.60
C ARG A 22 -9.47 28.95 6.98
N SER A 23 -9.15 28.07 6.03
CA SER A 23 -9.26 26.64 6.21
C SER A 23 -8.30 26.13 7.30
N PRO A 24 -8.78 25.29 8.24
CA PRO A 24 -7.96 24.67 9.28
C PRO A 24 -7.00 23.59 8.73
N VAL A 25 -6.94 23.40 7.42
CA VAL A 25 -6.11 22.40 6.74
C VAL A 25 -4.64 22.82 6.82
N PRO A 26 -3.78 22.02 7.48
CA PRO A 26 -2.35 22.29 7.53
C PRO A 26 -1.76 22.26 6.12
N ASN A 27 -0.88 23.22 5.80
CA ASN A 27 -0.28 23.35 4.47
C ASN A 27 1.10 22.67 4.37
N GLU A 28 1.66 22.16 5.47
CA GLU A 28 2.93 21.44 5.48
C GLU A 28 2.72 19.95 5.72
N LEU A 29 3.45 19.11 4.97
CA LEU A 29 3.34 17.64 5.08
C LEU A 29 3.67 17.13 6.49
N SER A 30 4.60 17.77 7.19
CA SER A 30 5.00 17.41 8.55
C SER A 30 3.88 17.56 9.59
N GLN A 31 2.87 18.39 9.31
CA GLN A 31 1.70 18.58 10.17
C GLN A 31 0.64 17.48 9.97
N TRP A 32 0.85 16.62 8.98
CA TRP A 32 0.06 15.42 8.69
C TRP A 32 0.79 14.15 9.14
N ILE A 33 1.50 14.22 10.26
CA ILE A 33 2.16 13.08 10.88
C ILE A 33 1.55 12.89 12.27
N CYS A 34 1.30 11.64 12.65
CA CYS A 34 0.98 11.30 14.03
C CYS A 34 2.21 10.81 14.75
N ASP A 35 2.48 11.37 15.92
CA ASP A 35 3.48 10.82 16.81
C ASP A 35 3.04 9.44 17.28
N ALA A 36 3.90 8.43 17.06
CA ALA A 36 3.61 7.05 17.47
C ALA A 36 3.26 6.94 18.97
N VAL A 37 3.81 7.85 19.79
CA VAL A 37 3.51 7.99 21.21
C VAL A 37 2.04 8.35 21.45
N ASP A 38 1.48 9.27 20.66
CA ASP A 38 0.10 9.72 20.82
C ASP A 38 -0.91 8.64 20.39
N VAL A 39 -0.57 7.84 19.38
CA VAL A 39 -1.42 6.72 18.93
C VAL A 39 -1.43 5.56 19.94
N SER A 40 -0.40 5.43 20.79
CA SER A 40 -0.36 4.39 21.83
C SER A 40 -1.35 4.63 22.99
N ASN A 41 -1.72 5.89 23.25
CA ASN A 41 -2.68 6.26 24.28
C ASN A 41 -4.12 6.29 23.69
N PRO A 42 -5.07 5.46 24.20
CA PRO A 42 -6.43 5.39 23.67
C PRO A 42 -7.19 6.72 23.62
N GLU A 43 -7.05 7.57 24.64
CA GLU A 43 -7.75 8.87 24.71
C GLU A 43 -7.20 9.85 23.67
N LYS A 44 -5.87 9.95 23.57
CA LYS A 44 -5.21 10.80 22.58
C LYS A 44 -5.47 10.32 21.15
N ARG A 45 -5.52 9.00 20.96
CA ARG A 45 -5.80 8.36 19.69
C ARG A 45 -7.16 8.80 19.12
N GLY A 46 -8.22 8.79 19.93
CA GLY A 46 -9.54 9.26 19.49
C GLY A 46 -9.51 10.72 19.02
N GLN A 47 -8.84 11.60 19.79
CA GLN A 47 -8.69 13.01 19.42
C GLN A 47 -7.90 13.21 18.13
N VAL A 48 -6.82 12.45 17.95
CA VAL A 48 -6.01 12.45 16.72
C VAL A 48 -6.86 12.09 15.50
N TRP A 49 -7.71 11.07 15.59
CA TRP A 49 -8.57 10.65 14.49
C TRP A 49 -9.71 11.62 14.21
N LEU A 50 -10.34 12.18 15.25
CA LEU A 50 -11.32 13.24 15.09
C LEU A 50 -10.72 14.48 14.41
N ASN A 51 -9.51 14.88 14.78
CA ASN A 51 -8.80 15.99 14.15
C ASN A 51 -8.46 15.67 12.69
N THR A 52 -8.04 14.44 12.42
CA THR A 52 -7.72 13.97 11.07
C THR A 52 -8.95 13.99 10.18
N TRP A 53 -10.05 13.39 10.63
CA TRP A 53 -11.33 13.44 9.93
C TRP A 53 -11.78 14.87 9.68
N SER A 54 -11.71 15.76 10.69
CA SER A 54 -12.08 17.16 10.53
C SER A 54 -11.31 17.85 9.41
N ARG A 55 -10.00 17.58 9.30
CA ARG A 55 -9.16 18.08 8.19
C ARG A 55 -9.63 17.53 6.84
N TRP A 56 -9.81 16.21 6.71
CA TRP A 56 -10.31 15.60 5.47
C TRP A 56 -11.71 16.09 5.08
N LYS A 57 -12.63 16.20 6.05
CA LYS A 57 -13.97 16.73 5.86
C LYS A 57 -13.95 18.17 5.36
N SER A 58 -13.04 19.00 5.84
CA SER A 58 -12.89 20.38 5.34
C SER A 58 -12.40 20.45 3.88
N LEU A 59 -11.75 19.38 3.38
CA LEU A 59 -11.36 19.22 1.98
C LEU A 59 -12.47 18.58 1.11
N ALA A 60 -13.57 18.10 1.70
CA ALA A 60 -14.63 17.40 0.97
C ALA A 60 -15.17 18.19 -0.24
N PRO A 61 -15.45 19.51 -0.17
CA PRO A 61 -15.95 20.23 -1.35
C PRO A 61 -14.92 20.29 -2.49
N PHE A 62 -13.62 20.31 -2.18
CA PHE A 62 -12.55 20.22 -3.18
C PHE A 62 -12.53 18.84 -3.84
N PHE A 63 -12.69 17.76 -3.10
CA PHE A 63 -12.73 16.42 -3.69
C PHE A 63 -14.00 16.16 -4.49
N VAL A 64 -15.15 16.65 -4.02
CA VAL A 64 -16.43 16.55 -4.74
C VAL A 64 -16.37 17.29 -6.08
N SER A 65 -15.71 18.46 -6.15
CA SER A 65 -15.53 19.16 -7.43
C SER A 65 -14.66 18.40 -8.44
N HIS A 66 -13.94 17.36 -8.00
CA HIS A 66 -13.17 16.43 -8.84
C HIS A 66 -13.85 15.05 -8.99
N GLY A 67 -15.13 14.94 -8.59
CA GLY A 67 -15.92 13.71 -8.66
C GLY A 67 -15.50 12.65 -7.65
N LEU A 68 -15.03 13.04 -6.48
CA LEU A 68 -14.59 12.16 -5.40
C LEU A 68 -15.39 12.43 -4.12
N TYR A 69 -15.99 11.39 -3.58
CA TYR A 69 -16.89 11.42 -2.42
C TYR A 69 -16.17 10.72 -1.27
N LEU A 70 -15.75 11.49 -0.26
CA LEU A 70 -15.04 10.94 0.89
C LEU A 70 -15.95 10.00 1.68
N TYR A 71 -15.36 8.96 2.25
CA TYR A 71 -16.03 8.13 3.23
C TYR A 71 -16.30 8.94 4.50
N ASP A 72 -17.40 8.60 5.17
CA ASP A 72 -17.82 9.23 6.41
C ASP A 72 -17.10 8.58 7.60
N TYR A 73 -16.69 9.39 8.58
CA TYR A 73 -16.07 8.86 9.79
C TYR A 73 -17.12 8.20 10.68
N THR A 74 -16.78 7.02 11.18
CA THR A 74 -17.61 6.25 12.11
C THR A 74 -16.94 6.17 13.46
N SER A 75 -17.66 6.55 14.52
CA SER A 75 -17.20 6.40 15.91
C SER A 75 -17.23 4.96 16.40
N ASP A 76 -17.99 4.10 15.72
CA ASP A 76 -18.36 2.76 16.22
C ASP A 76 -17.22 1.75 16.08
N VAL A 77 -16.33 1.99 15.12
CA VAL A 77 -15.05 1.30 14.94
C VAL A 77 -13.96 2.32 15.24
N ASP A 78 -13.08 1.99 16.18
CA ASP A 78 -12.08 2.86 16.82
C ASP A 78 -11.02 3.49 15.88
N ARG A 79 -11.24 3.43 14.55
CA ARG A 79 -10.38 3.79 13.40
C ARG A 79 -11.09 3.71 12.03
N GLY A 80 -12.42 3.75 11.96
CA GLY A 80 -13.13 3.45 10.71
C GLY A 80 -13.57 4.65 9.88
N ALA A 81 -13.77 4.38 8.60
CA ALA A 81 -14.57 5.22 7.74
C ALA A 81 -15.52 4.33 6.92
N SER A 82 -16.77 4.73 6.80
CA SER A 82 -17.80 4.01 6.04
C SER A 82 -18.04 4.63 4.68
N PRO A 83 -18.45 3.83 3.68
CA PRO A 83 -18.72 4.34 2.36
C PRO A 83 -19.77 5.46 2.36
N PRO A 84 -19.65 6.44 1.46
CA PRO A 84 -20.63 7.51 1.35
C PRO A 84 -21.98 6.96 0.91
N GLY A 85 -23.07 7.58 1.37
CA GLY A 85 -24.42 7.19 0.97
C GLY A 85 -24.68 7.29 -0.55
N VAL A 86 -23.98 8.22 -1.22
CA VAL A 86 -23.98 8.42 -2.68
C VAL A 86 -22.59 8.86 -3.20
N PRO A 87 -22.16 8.40 -4.38
CA PRO A 87 -22.80 7.39 -5.23
C PRO A 87 -22.74 5.99 -4.60
N LYS A 88 -23.60 5.08 -5.06
CA LYS A 88 -23.54 3.66 -4.65
C LYS A 88 -22.40 2.95 -5.34
N ALA A 89 -21.92 1.89 -4.73
CA ALA A 89 -20.82 1.11 -5.28
C ALA A 89 -21.24 0.50 -6.63
N ARG A 90 -20.40 0.60 -7.66
CA ARG A 90 -20.65 0.01 -8.98
C ARG A 90 -20.63 -1.52 -8.97
N HIS A 91 -21.78 -2.19 -9.08
CA HIS A 91 -21.83 -3.64 -9.24
C HIS A 91 -21.36 -4.08 -10.64
N SER A 92 -20.07 -4.32 -10.84
CA SER A 92 -19.56 -4.96 -12.06
C SER A 92 -18.75 -6.20 -11.73
N THR A 93 -19.17 -7.36 -12.25
CA THR A 93 -18.48 -8.64 -12.11
C THR A 93 -17.26 -8.77 -13.03
N SER A 94 -17.01 -7.80 -13.91
CA SER A 94 -15.95 -7.82 -14.93
C SER A 94 -14.82 -6.82 -14.67
N GLU A 95 -14.59 -6.42 -13.42
CA GLU A 95 -13.59 -5.39 -13.08
C GLU A 95 -12.18 -5.86 -13.49
N GLN A 96 -11.66 -5.20 -14.53
CA GLN A 96 -10.28 -5.30 -14.96
C GLN A 96 -9.42 -4.28 -14.20
N PRO A 97 -8.09 -4.51 -14.11
CA PRO A 97 -7.17 -3.50 -13.61
C PRO A 97 -7.45 -2.13 -14.26
N PRO A 98 -7.45 -1.04 -13.46
CA PRO A 98 -6.83 -0.93 -12.15
C PRO A 98 -7.76 -1.22 -10.95
N TRP A 99 -9.02 -1.59 -11.18
CA TRP A 99 -10.01 -1.72 -10.11
C TRP A 99 -9.90 -3.04 -9.37
N ALA A 100 -10.16 -3.01 -8.06
CA ALA A 100 -10.25 -4.22 -7.24
C ALA A 100 -11.57 -4.93 -7.51
N ARG A 101 -11.53 -6.26 -7.57
CA ARG A 101 -12.72 -7.10 -7.70
C ARG A 101 -13.51 -7.09 -6.41
N ARG A 102 -14.82 -7.22 -6.51
CA ARG A 102 -15.70 -7.30 -5.34
C ARG A 102 -15.89 -8.75 -4.89
N ALA A 103 -15.70 -8.95 -3.60
CA ALA A 103 -15.98 -10.19 -2.87
C ALA A 103 -16.64 -9.85 -1.53
N TYR A 104 -17.65 -9.01 -1.57
CA TYR A 104 -18.39 -8.58 -0.40
C TYR A 104 -19.89 -8.54 -0.69
N ASN A 105 -20.71 -8.59 0.36
CA ASN A 105 -22.15 -8.77 0.25
C ASN A 105 -22.95 -7.48 0.52
N GLN A 106 -22.43 -6.60 1.39
CA GLN A 106 -23.09 -5.38 1.83
C GLN A 106 -22.14 -4.17 1.77
N GLU A 107 -22.67 -2.94 1.71
CA GLU A 107 -21.81 -1.74 1.62
C GLU A 107 -20.97 -1.57 2.90
N GLU A 108 -21.50 -2.00 4.04
CA GLU A 108 -20.84 -1.99 5.34
C GLU A 108 -19.59 -2.89 5.37
N ASP A 109 -19.53 -3.91 4.50
CA ASP A 109 -18.32 -4.73 4.33
C ASP A 109 -17.16 -3.94 3.69
N LEU A 110 -17.43 -2.77 3.12
CA LEU A 110 -16.41 -1.85 2.62
C LEU A 110 -15.90 -0.88 3.68
N ASP A 111 -16.34 -0.98 4.93
CA ASP A 111 -15.79 -0.16 6.00
C ASP A 111 -14.25 -0.27 6.01
N PHE A 112 -13.60 0.88 6.17
CA PHE A 112 -12.15 0.98 6.17
C PHE A 112 -11.65 0.97 7.60
N ASP A 113 -11.60 -0.23 8.20
CA ASP A 113 -11.47 -0.42 9.65
C ASP A 113 -10.08 -0.16 10.26
N CYS A 114 -9.12 0.29 9.47
CA CYS A 114 -7.78 0.57 9.97
C CYS A 114 -7.12 1.74 9.24
N LEU A 115 -7.55 2.96 9.54
CA LEU A 115 -6.72 4.12 9.24
C LEU A 115 -5.46 4.05 10.12
N GLU A 116 -4.32 3.70 9.52
CA GLU A 116 -3.02 3.65 10.20
C GLU A 116 -2.25 4.97 10.11
N THR A 117 -2.65 5.84 9.17
CA THR A 117 -2.01 7.14 8.95
C THR A 117 -3.04 8.21 8.63
N VAL A 118 -2.70 9.44 8.98
CA VAL A 118 -3.55 10.62 8.75
C VAL A 118 -3.44 11.17 7.33
N ARG A 119 -2.48 10.63 6.55
CA ARG A 119 -2.22 11.04 5.16
C ARG A 119 -3.04 10.29 4.12
N ILE A 120 -3.88 9.33 4.53
CA ILE A 120 -4.77 8.61 3.62
C ILE A 120 -6.22 8.81 4.03
N TRP A 121 -7.12 8.81 3.05
CA TRP A 121 -8.56 8.71 3.29
C TRP A 121 -9.24 7.94 2.17
N PRO A 122 -10.14 7.00 2.48
CA PRO A 122 -10.92 6.30 1.46
C PRO A 122 -11.99 7.22 0.87
N ALA A 123 -12.27 7.02 -0.41
CA ALA A 123 -13.28 7.74 -1.14
C ALA A 123 -13.89 6.85 -2.23
N ARG A 124 -14.98 7.33 -2.82
CA ARG A 124 -15.63 6.74 -3.99
C ARG A 124 -15.65 7.75 -5.11
N ASP A 125 -15.35 7.33 -6.34
CA ASP A 125 -15.50 8.21 -7.50
C ASP A 125 -16.96 8.33 -7.96
N ALA A 126 -17.25 9.27 -8.86
CA ALA A 126 -18.59 9.50 -9.41
C ALA A 126 -19.20 8.29 -10.14
N ASP A 127 -18.36 7.35 -10.59
CA ASP A 127 -18.77 6.12 -11.28
C ASP A 127 -19.01 4.96 -10.28
N GLY A 128 -18.77 5.16 -8.99
CA GLY A 128 -18.97 4.17 -7.94
C GLY A 128 -17.79 3.23 -7.72
N HIS A 129 -16.58 3.56 -8.19
CA HIS A 129 -15.36 2.81 -7.90
C HIS A 129 -14.72 3.27 -6.59
N GLU A 130 -14.17 2.32 -5.84
CA GLU A 130 -13.47 2.62 -4.59
C GLU A 130 -12.03 3.10 -4.85
N VAL A 131 -11.65 4.17 -4.18
CA VAL A 131 -10.34 4.80 -4.30
C VAL A 131 -9.75 5.14 -2.94
N ILE A 132 -8.44 5.28 -2.89
CA ILE A 132 -7.70 5.87 -1.77
C ILE A 132 -7.12 7.20 -2.22
N ILE A 133 -7.36 8.25 -1.43
CA ILE A 133 -6.71 9.54 -1.60
C ILE A 133 -5.55 9.59 -0.62
N ARG A 134 -4.34 9.87 -1.12
CA ARG A 134 -3.14 9.98 -0.30
C ARG A 134 -2.46 11.33 -0.49
N LEU A 135 -2.20 12.02 0.62
CA LEU A 135 -1.37 13.22 0.65
C LEU A 135 0.11 12.81 0.56
N VAL A 136 0.74 13.13 -0.57
CA VAL A 136 2.12 12.68 -0.85
C VAL A 136 3.14 13.80 -0.75
N SER A 137 2.74 15.07 -0.91
CA SER A 137 3.68 16.19 -0.87
C SER A 137 3.04 17.47 -0.35
N GLY A 138 3.87 18.34 0.22
CA GLY A 138 3.52 19.73 0.52
C GLY A 138 4.20 20.71 -0.45
N PRO A 139 4.47 21.96 -0.01
CA PRO A 139 5.10 23.00 -0.82
C PRO A 139 6.45 22.60 -1.42
N ASN A 140 7.20 21.77 -0.69
CA ASN A 140 8.43 21.16 -1.16
C ASN A 140 8.14 19.75 -1.68
N PRO A 141 8.51 19.41 -2.93
CA PRO A 141 8.34 18.07 -3.48
C PRO A 141 9.00 17.00 -2.62
N SER A 142 8.20 16.03 -2.14
CA SER A 142 8.68 14.89 -1.38
C SER A 142 9.37 13.84 -2.26
N GLU A 143 10.15 12.95 -1.64
CA GLU A 143 10.68 11.76 -2.31
C GLU A 143 9.55 10.82 -2.78
N GLU A 144 8.51 10.67 -1.96
CA GLU A 144 7.33 9.86 -2.29
C GLU A 144 6.65 10.34 -3.58
N LEU A 145 6.49 11.66 -3.77
CA LEU A 145 5.94 12.22 -5.02
C LEU A 145 6.84 11.91 -6.22
N LYS A 146 8.16 12.05 -6.08
CA LYS A 146 9.12 11.72 -7.17
C LYS A 146 8.99 10.26 -7.58
N ILE A 147 8.82 9.37 -6.60
CA ILE A 147 8.62 7.94 -6.83
C ILE A 147 7.29 7.70 -7.58
N PHE A 148 6.18 8.29 -7.12
CA PHE A 148 4.90 8.17 -7.84
C PHE A 148 5.01 8.64 -9.29
N LEU A 149 5.63 9.80 -9.54
CA LEU A 149 5.82 10.32 -10.89
C LEU A 149 6.65 9.37 -11.76
N ARG A 150 7.76 8.83 -11.24
CA ARG A 150 8.63 7.88 -11.96
C ARG A 150 7.90 6.59 -12.30
N LEU A 151 7.19 6.02 -11.32
CA LEU A 151 6.47 4.76 -11.46
C LEU A 151 5.25 4.87 -12.37
N ASN A 152 4.68 6.07 -12.56
CA ASN A 152 3.47 6.29 -13.35
C ASN A 152 3.72 6.91 -14.73
N THR A 153 4.96 6.89 -15.21
CA THR A 153 5.23 7.19 -16.62
C THR A 153 4.56 6.14 -17.54
N PRO A 154 4.19 6.49 -18.79
CA PRO A 154 3.58 5.54 -19.72
C PRO A 154 4.42 4.27 -19.92
N ASP A 155 5.75 4.38 -19.99
CA ASP A 155 6.63 3.24 -20.18
C ASP A 155 6.73 2.38 -18.93
N ALA A 156 6.80 2.99 -17.73
CA ALA A 156 6.75 2.24 -16.49
C ALA A 156 5.42 1.47 -16.34
N ARG A 157 4.27 2.07 -16.70
CA ARG A 157 2.96 1.41 -16.60
C ARG A 157 2.74 0.28 -17.61
N LYS A 158 3.45 0.30 -18.75
CA LYS A 158 3.44 -0.80 -19.73
C LYS A 158 4.25 -2.01 -19.29
N ASP A 159 5.18 -1.86 -18.36
CA ASP A 159 5.99 -2.97 -17.86
C ASP A 159 5.12 -3.86 -16.95
N PRO A 160 4.87 -5.13 -17.30
CA PRO A 160 4.03 -6.03 -16.50
C PRO A 160 4.64 -6.35 -15.13
N ARG A 161 5.93 -6.07 -14.92
CA ARG A 161 6.61 -6.25 -13.62
C ARG A 161 6.33 -5.08 -12.67
N ASN A 162 5.71 -3.99 -13.13
CA ASN A 162 5.36 -2.84 -12.31
C ASN A 162 4.15 -3.15 -11.40
N HIS A 163 4.41 -3.86 -10.31
CA HIS A 163 3.43 -4.23 -9.31
C HIS A 163 3.27 -3.10 -8.29
N THR A 164 2.87 -1.91 -8.74
CA THR A 164 2.47 -0.79 -7.85
C THR A 164 1.14 -0.23 -8.33
N LEU A 165 0.39 0.41 -7.44
CA LEU A 165 -0.90 0.99 -7.83
C LEU A 165 -0.69 2.14 -8.85
N PRO A 166 -1.50 2.19 -9.92
CA PRO A 166 -1.49 3.32 -10.84
C PRO A 166 -2.14 4.54 -10.21
N VAL A 167 -1.56 5.72 -10.45
CA VAL A 167 -2.15 7.00 -10.06
C VAL A 167 -3.23 7.36 -11.07
N LEU A 168 -4.46 7.49 -10.59
CA LEU A 168 -5.63 7.88 -11.37
C LEU A 168 -5.68 9.39 -11.59
N LYS A 169 -5.35 10.16 -10.55
CA LYS A 169 -5.35 11.64 -10.57
C LYS A 169 -4.26 12.18 -9.65
N TYR A 170 -3.62 13.27 -10.07
CA TYR A 170 -2.84 14.15 -9.21
C TYR A 170 -3.66 15.40 -8.94
N LEU A 171 -3.92 15.71 -7.67
CA LEU A 171 -4.74 16.85 -7.26
C LEU A 171 -3.90 17.80 -6.41
N THR A 172 -4.02 19.10 -6.65
CA THR A 172 -3.28 20.12 -5.92
C THR A 172 -4.23 21.05 -5.18
N PHE A 173 -4.05 21.21 -3.88
CA PHE A 173 -4.81 22.14 -3.05
C PHE A 173 -3.86 22.87 -2.09
N ASN A 174 -3.79 24.20 -2.15
CA ASN A 174 -2.91 25.00 -1.29
C ASN A 174 -1.46 24.47 -1.22
N LYS A 175 -0.89 24.09 -2.37
CA LYS A 175 0.44 23.48 -2.54
C LYS A 175 0.59 22.05 -1.97
N LEU A 176 -0.43 21.51 -1.32
CA LEU A 176 -0.50 20.08 -1.03
C LEU A 176 -0.78 19.32 -2.32
N ILE A 177 -0.12 18.18 -2.49
CA ILE A 177 -0.32 17.29 -3.64
C ILE A 177 -0.86 15.96 -3.14
N PHE A 178 -2.04 15.62 -3.63
CA PHE A 178 -2.73 14.36 -3.39
C PHE A 178 -2.63 13.47 -4.62
N VAL A 179 -2.45 12.16 -4.40
CA VAL A 179 -2.63 11.14 -5.43
C VAL A 179 -3.92 10.38 -5.14
N VAL A 180 -4.65 10.07 -6.20
CA VAL A 180 -5.82 9.20 -6.15
C VAL A 180 -5.42 7.85 -6.73
N LEU A 181 -5.59 6.80 -5.95
CA LEU A 181 -5.21 5.42 -6.27
C LEU A 181 -6.47 4.55 -6.25
N PRO A 182 -6.57 3.47 -7.03
CA PRO A 182 -7.62 2.48 -6.82
C PRO A 182 -7.51 1.90 -5.41
N ARG A 183 -8.63 1.67 -4.73
CA ARG A 183 -8.63 0.99 -3.43
C ARG A 183 -8.51 -0.51 -3.68
N TRP A 184 -7.44 -1.08 -3.19
CA TRP A 184 -7.17 -2.51 -3.10
C TRP A 184 -7.03 -2.84 -1.61
N ASP A 185 -7.38 -4.06 -1.21
CA ASP A 185 -7.36 -4.42 0.21
C ASP A 185 -6.05 -5.09 0.63
N THR A 186 -5.73 -5.02 1.92
CA THR A 186 -4.46 -5.52 2.45
C THR A 186 -4.40 -7.05 2.40
N VAL A 187 -3.18 -7.58 2.24
CA VAL A 187 -2.95 -9.04 2.19
C VAL A 187 -2.50 -9.58 3.55
N ALA A 188 -2.73 -8.84 4.64
CA ALA A 188 -2.12 -9.08 5.95
C ALA A 188 -2.32 -10.52 6.47
N HIS A 189 -3.33 -11.24 5.99
CA HIS A 189 -3.67 -12.59 6.42
C HIS A 189 -3.46 -13.70 5.38
N SER A 190 -2.62 -13.50 4.34
CA SER A 190 -2.55 -14.52 3.29
C SER A 190 -1.27 -14.65 2.48
N PRO A 191 -0.98 -15.88 1.98
CA PRO A 191 0.29 -16.20 1.37
C PRO A 191 0.54 -15.42 0.08
N TRP A 192 1.65 -14.69 0.11
CA TRP A 192 2.09 -13.75 -0.89
C TRP A 192 3.24 -14.35 -1.70
N VAL A 193 2.97 -14.82 -2.91
CA VAL A 193 3.94 -15.60 -3.72
C VAL A 193 4.30 -14.93 -5.04
N THR A 194 3.57 -13.89 -5.47
CA THR A 194 3.64 -13.35 -6.84
C THR A 194 4.29 -11.96 -6.97
N SER A 195 4.79 -11.37 -5.90
CA SER A 195 5.33 -9.99 -5.90
C SER A 195 6.82 -9.84 -6.20
N ASN A 196 7.57 -10.94 -6.29
CA ASN A 196 9.02 -10.91 -6.45
C ASN A 196 9.47 -10.15 -7.73
N THR A 197 8.65 -10.15 -8.78
CA THR A 197 8.86 -9.34 -10.00
C THR A 197 8.68 -7.84 -9.76
N GLY A 198 7.81 -7.46 -8.82
CA GLY A 198 7.63 -6.08 -8.40
C GLY A 198 8.87 -5.49 -7.76
N LEU A 199 9.52 -6.24 -6.85
CA LEU A 199 10.74 -5.74 -6.21
C LEU A 199 11.91 -5.64 -7.19
N GLU A 200 12.06 -6.64 -8.06
CA GLU A 200 13.02 -6.60 -9.18
C GLU A 200 12.83 -5.33 -10.02
N PHE A 201 11.60 -5.02 -10.40
CA PHE A 201 11.27 -3.81 -11.16
C PHE A 201 11.62 -2.53 -10.40
N LEU A 202 11.25 -2.41 -9.11
CA LEU A 202 11.61 -1.24 -8.29
C LEU A 202 13.12 -1.04 -8.26
N HIS A 203 13.88 -2.12 -8.03
CA HIS A 203 15.34 -2.08 -7.97
C HIS A 203 15.98 -1.72 -9.32
N GLU A 204 15.41 -2.21 -10.44
CA GLU A 204 15.78 -1.79 -11.80
C GLU A 204 15.57 -0.28 -12.01
N LYS A 205 14.47 0.27 -11.49
CA LYS A 205 14.18 1.72 -11.51
C LYS A 205 14.93 2.53 -10.43
N ARG A 206 15.90 1.91 -9.76
CA ARG A 206 16.73 2.49 -8.70
C ARG A 206 15.91 3.01 -7.53
N ILE A 207 14.82 2.34 -7.19
CA ILE A 207 13.97 2.63 -6.04
C ILE A 207 14.17 1.54 -5.00
N ALA A 208 14.63 1.92 -3.81
CA ALA A 208 14.60 1.05 -2.64
C ALA A 208 13.34 1.36 -1.82
N HIS A 209 12.53 0.36 -1.51
CA HIS A 209 11.25 0.54 -0.84
C HIS A 209 11.42 0.84 0.65
N ARG A 210 12.34 0.12 1.31
CA ARG A 210 12.80 0.26 2.70
C ARG A 210 11.76 -0.02 3.79
N ASP A 211 10.56 -0.47 3.42
CA ASP A 211 9.49 -0.84 4.35
C ASP A 211 8.66 -2.01 3.82
N ILE A 212 9.35 -3.06 3.35
CA ILE A 212 8.71 -4.27 2.82
C ILE A 212 8.09 -5.07 3.97
N HIS A 213 6.76 -5.09 4.02
CA HIS A 213 5.94 -5.81 5.01
C HIS A 213 4.56 -6.16 4.39
N PRO A 214 3.85 -7.20 4.84
CA PRO A 214 2.53 -7.56 4.31
C PRO A 214 1.48 -6.44 4.32
N SER A 215 1.52 -5.54 5.32
CA SER A 215 0.61 -4.39 5.39
C SER A 215 0.85 -3.36 4.28
N ASN A 216 2.08 -3.30 3.74
CA ASN A 216 2.45 -2.42 2.63
C ASN A 216 2.32 -3.13 1.27
N THR A 217 1.51 -4.19 1.24
CA THR A 217 1.09 -4.85 0.01
C THR A 217 -0.42 -5.01 0.01
N VAL A 218 -1.02 -4.73 -1.13
CA VAL A 218 -2.46 -4.88 -1.37
C VAL A 218 -2.73 -5.86 -2.50
N MET A 219 -3.96 -6.38 -2.52
CA MET A 219 -4.50 -7.31 -3.50
C MET A 219 -5.72 -6.67 -4.17
N ASN A 220 -5.91 -6.89 -5.47
CA ASN A 220 -7.03 -6.32 -6.25
C ASN A 220 -8.38 -6.99 -5.93
N VAL A 221 -8.72 -7.05 -4.66
CA VAL A 221 -9.97 -7.60 -4.14
C VAL A 221 -10.40 -6.72 -2.97
N LEU A 222 -11.68 -6.41 -2.89
CA LEU A 222 -12.34 -5.87 -1.70
C LEU A 222 -13.23 -6.99 -1.17
N ALA A 223 -12.91 -7.54 0.00
CA ALA A 223 -13.60 -8.71 0.52
C ALA A 223 -14.22 -8.43 1.88
N THR A 224 -15.32 -9.13 2.20
CA THR A 224 -15.87 -9.10 3.55
C THR A 224 -14.82 -9.63 4.55
N PRO A 225 -14.59 -8.94 5.69
CA PRO A 225 -13.68 -9.43 6.71
C PRO A 225 -13.98 -10.87 7.12
N GLY A 226 -12.95 -11.73 7.09
CA GLY A 226 -13.06 -13.14 7.47
C GLY A 226 -13.44 -14.11 6.34
N GLU A 227 -13.73 -13.64 5.12
CA GLU A 227 -13.93 -14.54 3.98
C GLU A 227 -12.66 -15.28 3.57
N GLU A 228 -12.82 -16.55 3.15
CA GLU A 228 -11.73 -17.35 2.62
C GLU A 228 -11.32 -16.87 1.21
N LEU A 229 -10.27 -16.05 1.18
CA LEU A 229 -9.69 -15.51 -0.06
C LEU A 229 -9.02 -16.57 -0.97
N ASN A 230 -9.04 -17.85 -0.60
CA ASN A 230 -8.36 -18.93 -1.32
C ASN A 230 -8.96 -19.15 -2.72
N GLU A 231 -10.29 -19.19 -2.82
CA GLU A 231 -10.98 -19.36 -4.10
C GLU A 231 -10.72 -18.18 -5.05
N LEU A 232 -10.72 -16.96 -4.49
CA LEU A 232 -10.45 -15.74 -5.24
C LEU A 232 -9.04 -15.74 -5.85
N ARG A 233 -8.08 -16.43 -5.22
CA ARG A 233 -6.68 -16.59 -5.70
C ARG A 233 -6.51 -17.66 -6.75
N ALA A 234 -7.24 -18.76 -6.63
CA ALA A 234 -7.16 -19.86 -7.59
C ALA A 234 -7.48 -19.43 -9.03
N SER A 235 -8.24 -18.34 -9.19
CA SER A 235 -8.66 -17.80 -10.49
C SER A 235 -7.55 -17.24 -11.38
N GLY A 236 -6.30 -17.13 -10.92
CA GLY A 236 -5.17 -16.59 -11.72
C GLY A 236 -5.31 -15.10 -12.09
N SER A 237 -6.40 -14.44 -11.69
CA SER A 237 -6.72 -13.05 -12.01
C SER A 237 -6.39 -12.07 -10.86
N VAL A 238 -5.66 -12.57 -9.85
CA VAL A 238 -5.25 -11.79 -8.69
C VAL A 238 -3.96 -11.06 -8.97
N HIS A 239 -4.02 -9.76 -8.72
CA HIS A 239 -2.90 -8.85 -8.82
C HIS A 239 -2.55 -8.35 -7.42
N TYR A 240 -1.25 -8.12 -7.23
CA TYR A 240 -0.69 -7.61 -5.99
C TYR A 240 0.08 -6.34 -6.31
N ALA A 241 0.09 -5.40 -5.37
CA ALA A 241 0.81 -4.15 -5.53
C ALA A 241 1.53 -3.72 -4.26
N PHE A 242 2.76 -3.23 -4.40
CA PHE A 242 3.45 -2.48 -3.37
C PHE A 242 2.79 -1.10 -3.21
N ILE A 243 2.62 -0.70 -1.96
CA ILE A 243 2.10 0.61 -1.56
C ILE A 243 3.01 1.20 -0.48
N ASP A 244 2.70 2.44 -0.09
CA ASP A 244 3.43 3.20 0.93
C ASP A 244 4.92 3.41 0.63
N PHE A 245 5.19 4.45 -0.17
CA PHE A 245 6.55 4.83 -0.56
C PHE A 245 7.12 5.93 0.34
N ASP A 246 6.61 6.10 1.56
CA ASP A 246 7.02 7.22 2.43
C ASP A 246 8.48 7.15 2.88
N SER A 247 8.97 5.92 3.05
CA SER A 247 10.30 5.58 3.54
C SER A 247 11.25 5.22 2.41
N SER A 248 10.70 5.13 1.20
CA SER A 248 11.41 4.77 -0.02
C SER A 248 12.32 5.89 -0.50
N ILE A 249 13.34 5.52 -1.26
CA ILE A 249 14.29 6.46 -1.86
C ILE A 249 14.43 6.13 -3.34
N ALA A 250 14.31 7.16 -4.19
CA ALA A 250 14.60 7.07 -5.61
C ALA A 250 16.01 7.62 -5.88
N PHE A 251 16.93 6.75 -6.29
CA PHE A 251 18.28 7.17 -6.67
C PHE A 251 18.31 7.65 -8.12
N PRO A 252 19.32 8.46 -8.51
CA PRO A 252 19.58 8.77 -9.92
C PRO A 252 19.78 7.49 -10.75
N GLU A 253 19.35 7.50 -12.01
CA GLU A 253 19.45 6.32 -12.89
C GLU A 253 20.90 5.86 -13.11
N ASN A 254 21.83 6.82 -13.10
CA ASN A 254 23.27 6.62 -13.25
C ASN A 254 24.02 6.36 -11.94
N ALA A 255 23.31 6.19 -10.81
CA ALA A 255 23.95 5.90 -9.53
C ALA A 255 24.64 4.51 -9.55
N ASP A 256 25.87 4.44 -9.02
CA ASP A 256 26.56 3.18 -8.79
C ASP A 256 26.01 2.49 -7.55
N LEU A 257 25.14 1.51 -7.76
CA LEU A 257 24.51 0.77 -6.68
C LEU A 257 25.50 0.00 -5.79
N SER A 258 26.69 -0.36 -6.28
CA SER A 258 27.66 -1.13 -5.50
C SER A 258 28.24 -0.35 -4.32
N THR A 259 28.37 0.96 -4.48
CA THR A 259 28.90 1.90 -3.48
C THR A 259 27.83 2.53 -2.60
N LEU A 260 26.55 2.37 -2.95
CA LEU A 260 25.47 3.09 -2.33
C LEU A 260 25.27 2.65 -0.90
N ARG A 261 25.34 3.59 0.05
CA ARG A 261 25.06 3.33 1.46
C ARG A 261 24.13 4.40 2.01
N VAL A 262 23.12 3.97 2.76
CA VAL A 262 22.20 4.86 3.49
C VAL A 262 22.10 4.42 4.95
N GLN A 263 21.64 5.31 5.82
CA GLN A 263 21.29 4.90 7.18
C GLN A 263 20.16 3.85 7.12
N ARG A 264 20.39 2.71 7.75
CA ARG A 264 19.38 1.65 7.87
C ARG A 264 18.17 2.17 8.60
N LEU A 265 17.01 1.91 8.02
CA LEU A 265 15.73 2.26 8.62
C LEU A 265 15.30 1.14 9.56
N MET A 266 15.30 1.40 10.87
CA MET A 266 15.03 0.39 11.90
C MET A 266 13.52 0.20 12.13
N ARG A 267 12.81 -0.26 11.10
CA ARG A 267 11.38 -0.61 11.15
C ARG A 267 11.18 -2.07 11.57
N ASN A 268 9.93 -2.45 11.83
CA ASN A 268 9.56 -3.78 12.32
C ASN A 268 10.19 -4.93 11.52
N PRO A 269 10.15 -4.99 10.17
CA PRO A 269 10.77 -6.09 9.42
C PRO A 269 12.27 -6.23 9.70
N VAL A 270 13.00 -5.11 9.74
CA VAL A 270 14.43 -5.04 10.01
C VAL A 270 14.76 -5.46 11.44
N LEU A 271 13.96 -5.01 12.41
CA LEU A 271 14.09 -5.36 13.82
C LEU A 271 13.85 -6.86 14.06
N TYR A 272 12.82 -7.43 13.45
CA TYR A 272 12.50 -8.86 13.58
C TYR A 272 13.60 -9.76 13.01
N MET A 273 14.33 -9.29 11.99
CA MET A 273 15.50 -9.99 11.46
C MET A 273 16.76 -9.84 12.32
N GLY A 274 16.76 -8.98 13.33
CA GLY A 274 17.94 -8.72 14.18
C GLY A 274 19.07 -7.96 13.46
N LEU A 275 18.75 -7.24 12.38
CA LEU A 275 19.73 -6.38 11.71
C LEU A 275 20.10 -5.21 12.63
N LYS A 276 21.37 -4.82 12.64
CA LYS A 276 21.88 -3.75 13.51
C LYS A 276 21.75 -2.37 12.85
N PRO A 277 21.56 -1.28 13.62
CA PRO A 277 21.65 0.07 13.08
C PRO A 277 23.01 0.34 12.42
N GLY A 278 23.04 1.20 11.40
CA GLY A 278 24.27 1.60 10.70
C GLY A 278 24.03 1.88 9.22
N LEU A 279 25.12 2.09 8.49
CA LEU A 279 25.06 2.21 7.03
C LEU A 279 24.76 0.85 6.40
N CYS A 280 23.85 0.82 5.43
CA CYS A 280 23.44 -0.39 4.73
C CYS A 280 23.29 -0.14 3.23
N ASP A 281 23.26 -1.23 2.47
CA ASP A 281 22.72 -1.24 1.11
C ASP A 281 21.20 -1.41 1.22
N PRO A 282 20.40 -0.39 0.85
CA PRO A 282 18.96 -0.44 1.06
C PRO A 282 18.27 -1.48 0.16
N PHE A 283 18.88 -1.86 -0.97
CA PHE A 283 18.34 -2.88 -1.86
C PHE A 283 18.50 -4.27 -1.26
N LYS A 284 19.63 -4.53 -0.58
CA LYS A 284 19.83 -5.79 0.15
C LYS A 284 18.88 -5.93 1.34
N ASP A 285 18.67 -4.84 2.07
CA ASP A 285 17.69 -4.82 3.17
C ASP A 285 16.27 -5.13 2.65
N ASP A 286 15.86 -4.59 1.49
CA ASP A 286 14.58 -4.95 0.85
C ASP A 286 14.48 -6.44 0.53
N VAL A 287 15.52 -7.05 -0.05
CA VAL A 287 15.54 -8.48 -0.38
C VAL A 287 15.42 -9.34 0.87
N LEU A 288 16.13 -8.98 1.94
CA LEU A 288 16.04 -9.68 3.22
C LEU A 288 14.64 -9.57 3.82
N CYS A 289 14.05 -8.36 3.87
CA CYS A 289 12.69 -8.13 4.37
C CYS A 289 11.64 -8.91 3.56
N LEU A 290 11.75 -8.90 2.23
CA LEU A 290 10.88 -9.66 1.32
C LEU A 290 10.97 -11.16 1.59
N THR A 291 12.19 -11.67 1.70
CA THR A 291 12.47 -13.09 1.94
C THR A 291 11.96 -13.53 3.30
N ALA A 292 12.23 -12.73 4.35
CA ALA A 292 11.77 -12.98 5.71
C ALA A 292 10.24 -12.96 5.81
N THR A 293 9.59 -12.04 5.11
CA THR A 293 8.12 -11.98 5.03
C THR A 293 7.56 -13.18 4.27
N THR A 294 8.14 -13.53 3.13
CA THR A 294 7.65 -14.63 2.28
C THR A 294 7.80 -15.99 2.97
N GLN A 295 8.86 -16.22 3.74
CA GLN A 295 9.02 -17.51 4.43
C GLN A 295 7.92 -17.80 5.45
N THR A 296 7.39 -16.78 6.14
CA THR A 296 6.34 -17.00 7.16
C THR A 296 5.06 -17.54 6.52
N MET A 297 4.85 -17.26 5.23
CA MET A 297 3.69 -17.67 4.47
C MET A 297 3.93 -18.96 3.67
N VAL A 298 5.13 -19.15 3.12
CA VAL A 298 5.40 -20.25 2.18
C VAL A 298 6.03 -21.45 2.88
N ARG A 299 6.81 -21.27 3.95
CA ARG A 299 7.55 -22.37 4.61
C ARG A 299 6.64 -23.36 5.34
N VAL A 300 5.32 -23.13 5.38
CA VAL A 300 4.30 -24.08 5.87
C VAL A 300 4.26 -25.40 5.08
N ILE A 301 4.82 -25.43 3.87
CA ILE A 301 4.93 -26.65 3.05
C ILE A 301 6.25 -27.40 3.26
N GLU A 302 7.12 -26.99 4.19
CA GLU A 302 8.48 -27.56 4.37
C GLU A 302 8.46 -29.08 4.67
N ASN A 303 7.39 -29.60 5.27
CA ASN A 303 7.25 -31.04 5.49
C ASN A 303 7.03 -31.83 4.18
N VAL A 304 6.50 -31.18 3.14
CA VAL A 304 6.21 -31.75 1.82
C VAL A 304 7.32 -31.41 0.82
N VAL A 305 7.87 -30.19 0.91
CA VAL A 305 8.94 -29.66 0.06
C VAL A 305 10.09 -29.17 0.96
N PRO A 306 10.93 -30.06 1.51
CA PRO A 306 12.00 -29.68 2.45
C PRO A 306 12.96 -28.63 1.89
N GLU A 307 13.15 -28.58 0.57
CA GLU A 307 14.00 -27.64 -0.14
C GLU A 307 13.53 -26.18 0.04
N VAL A 308 12.26 -25.94 0.38
CA VAL A 308 11.72 -24.60 0.60
C VAL A 308 12.42 -23.91 1.78
N GLY A 309 12.72 -24.66 2.85
CA GLY A 309 13.42 -24.14 4.01
C GLY A 309 14.86 -23.75 3.64
N LEU A 310 15.55 -24.63 2.95
CA LEU A 310 16.92 -24.40 2.47
C LEU A 310 17.02 -23.19 1.53
N PHE A 311 16.01 -22.96 0.69
CA PHE A 311 15.94 -21.78 -0.17
C PHE A 311 15.95 -20.49 0.64
N PHE A 312 15.07 -20.38 1.66
CA PHE A 312 15.00 -19.20 2.51
C PHE A 312 16.25 -19.05 3.39
N ASP A 313 16.71 -20.13 4.01
CA ASP A 313 17.88 -20.12 4.89
C ASP A 313 19.14 -19.67 4.13
N LYS A 314 19.28 -20.05 2.85
CA LYS A 314 20.41 -19.61 2.01
C LYS A 314 20.48 -18.09 1.84
N ILE A 315 19.35 -17.40 1.77
CA ILE A 315 19.32 -15.94 1.63
C ILE A 315 19.41 -15.26 2.99
N LEU A 316 18.68 -15.76 3.99
CA LEU A 316 18.58 -15.12 5.30
C LEU A 316 19.79 -15.34 6.21
N HIS A 317 20.59 -16.39 5.97
CA HIS A 317 21.78 -16.72 6.77
C HIS A 317 23.09 -16.56 5.99
N CYS A 318 23.07 -16.02 4.77
CA CYS A 318 24.31 -15.65 4.08
C CYS A 318 24.99 -14.47 4.77
N THR A 319 26.25 -14.21 4.42
CA THR A 319 26.88 -12.96 4.86
C THR A 319 26.15 -11.79 4.20
N TYR A 320 26.12 -10.63 4.85
CA TYR A 320 25.41 -9.46 4.31
C TYR A 320 25.93 -9.05 2.92
N ASP A 321 27.22 -9.26 2.66
CA ASP A 321 27.83 -8.97 1.37
C ASP A 321 27.39 -9.95 0.28
N ASP A 322 26.99 -11.17 0.65
CA ASP A 322 26.51 -12.23 -0.24
C ASP A 322 25.00 -12.20 -0.50
N VAL A 323 24.25 -11.27 0.12
CA VAL A 323 22.80 -11.12 -0.12
C VAL A 323 22.58 -10.89 -1.62
N PRO A 324 21.77 -11.74 -2.29
CA PRO A 324 21.55 -11.63 -3.72
C PRO A 324 20.77 -10.36 -4.08
N SER A 325 20.91 -9.89 -5.31
CA SER A 325 19.99 -8.90 -5.87
C SER A 325 18.56 -9.46 -5.97
N ALA A 326 17.55 -8.58 -6.06
CA ALA A 326 16.16 -9.01 -6.26
C ALA A 326 15.99 -9.91 -7.50
N LEU A 327 16.68 -9.63 -8.60
CA LEU A 327 16.69 -10.47 -9.79
C LEU A 327 17.25 -11.88 -9.52
N GLN A 328 18.40 -11.97 -8.85
CA GLN A 328 19.01 -13.26 -8.50
C GLN A 328 18.15 -14.07 -7.52
N ALA A 329 17.52 -13.40 -6.55
CA ALA A 329 16.56 -14.01 -5.63
C ALA A 329 15.35 -14.55 -6.39
N LEU A 330 14.74 -13.76 -7.28
CA LEU A 330 13.62 -14.17 -8.13
C LEU A 330 13.97 -15.36 -9.03
N GLN A 331 15.13 -15.33 -9.70
CA GLN A 331 15.58 -16.43 -10.55
C GLN A 331 15.81 -17.71 -9.73
N SER A 332 16.35 -17.58 -8.51
CA SER A 332 16.53 -18.72 -7.60
C SER A 332 15.19 -19.28 -7.13
N PHE A 333 14.21 -18.41 -6.82
CA PHE A 333 12.86 -18.82 -6.47
C PHE A 333 12.15 -19.55 -7.62
N ARG A 334 12.23 -19.02 -8.85
CA ARG A 334 11.65 -19.66 -10.04
C ARG A 334 12.25 -21.03 -10.31
N ARG A 335 13.58 -21.17 -10.19
CA ARG A 335 14.27 -22.47 -10.34
C ARG A 335 13.82 -23.47 -9.29
N TRP A 336 13.73 -23.05 -8.03
CA TRP A 336 13.22 -23.89 -6.96
C TRP A 336 11.77 -24.33 -7.24
N ARG A 337 10.88 -23.38 -7.56
CA ARG A 337 9.46 -23.64 -7.84
C ARG A 337 9.27 -24.61 -9.01
N ALA A 338 10.11 -24.52 -10.05
CA ALA A 338 10.06 -25.42 -11.19
C ALA A 338 10.45 -26.87 -10.84
N GLY A 339 11.16 -27.09 -9.73
CA GLY A 339 11.50 -28.42 -9.22
C GLY A 339 10.41 -29.05 -8.34
N VAL A 340 9.37 -28.31 -7.94
CA VAL A 340 8.29 -28.83 -7.10
C VAL A 340 7.39 -29.77 -7.92
N THR A 341 7.28 -31.03 -7.49
CA THR A 341 6.51 -32.04 -8.21
C THR A 341 5.01 -31.78 -8.12
N HIS A 342 4.26 -32.35 -9.05
CA HIS A 342 2.81 -32.22 -9.06
C HIS A 342 2.14 -32.87 -7.82
N ASP A 343 2.70 -33.95 -7.29
CA ASP A 343 2.21 -34.57 -6.06
C ASP A 343 2.42 -33.64 -4.86
N GLN A 344 3.59 -33.01 -4.77
CA GLN A 344 3.87 -32.00 -3.74
C GLN A 344 2.94 -30.78 -3.83
N GLN A 345 2.52 -30.38 -5.04
CA GLN A 345 1.59 -29.27 -5.25
C GLN A 345 0.15 -29.59 -4.79
N ARG A 346 -0.21 -30.87 -4.69
CA ARG A 346 -1.54 -31.33 -4.28
C ARG A 346 -1.68 -31.53 -2.78
N GLU A 347 -0.57 -31.71 -2.07
CA GLU A 347 -0.57 -31.86 -0.62
C GLU A 347 -1.01 -30.55 0.05
N PRO A 348 -1.95 -30.60 1.01
CA PRO A 348 -2.36 -29.42 1.75
C PRO A 348 -1.19 -28.89 2.60
N PRO A 349 -1.06 -27.55 2.74
CA PRO A 349 -0.05 -26.98 3.63
C PRO A 349 -0.30 -27.39 5.08
N GLY A 350 0.76 -27.50 5.89
CA GLY A 350 0.67 -27.86 7.31
C GLY A 350 0.05 -26.78 8.22
N GLY A 351 -0.43 -25.68 7.64
CA GLY A 351 -1.04 -24.54 8.32
C GLY A 351 -0.98 -23.27 7.46
N SER A 352 -1.54 -22.17 7.96
CA SER A 352 -1.56 -20.88 7.25
C SER A 352 -0.29 -20.04 7.42
N PHE A 353 0.44 -20.26 8.52
CA PHE A 353 1.68 -19.55 8.84
C PHE A 353 2.74 -20.46 9.46
N TRP A 354 3.98 -20.27 9.04
CA TRP A 354 5.13 -20.94 9.61
C TRP A 354 5.51 -20.23 10.91
N LYS A 355 5.33 -20.91 12.05
CA LYS A 355 5.56 -20.35 13.39
C LYS A 355 7.03 -20.37 13.83
N GLY A 356 7.94 -20.73 12.92
CA GLY A 356 9.32 -21.04 13.24
C GLY A 356 9.45 -22.26 14.14
N ARG A 357 10.65 -22.86 14.16
CA ARG A 357 11.09 -23.48 15.40
C ARG A 357 11.35 -22.30 16.33
N THR A 358 10.53 -22.12 17.37
CA THR A 358 10.91 -21.24 18.48
C THR A 358 12.37 -21.50 18.78
N ARG A 359 13.24 -20.49 18.63
CA ARG A 359 14.59 -20.58 19.17
C ARG A 359 14.39 -20.90 20.66
N LYS A 360 14.69 -22.14 21.04
CA LYS A 360 14.76 -22.55 22.44
C LYS A 360 15.87 -21.77 23.12
#